data_AF-A0A8S1A5I9-F1
#
_entry.id   AF-A0A8S1A5I9-F1
#
_cell.length_a   1.000
_cell.length_b   1.000
_cell.length_c   1.000
_cell.angle_alpha   90.00
_cell.angle_beta   90.00
_cell.angle_gamma   90.00
#
_symmetry.space_group_name_H-M   'P 1'
#
loop_
_entity.id
_entity.type
_entity.pdbx_description
1 polymer ?
#
loop_
_entity_poly.entity_id
_entity_poly.type
_entity_poly.pdbx_seq_one_letter_code
_entity_poly.pdbx_strand_id
1 'polypeptide(L)'
;MFTEAECDGCGRDGDEGRNVSELLLPQYALATGGLAKDHRPLITFPDNNNFHFITPSEYRRLLLYLTSVPSLLEADMGFHIIIDRRKDRWNSVKTVLLRISEFFPGIIHTVFVLRPASFLQKALSEVSSKLFKEEFRFRVLVCSSVEELYEHFDRTQLTPDLGGELQYSHAEWIQQRIALEKFSTLMKEISSKLDEFMHEIVDCDMGNDPTQTKELLDSQESRYNALKSDLASATTQGEDLLAQVRKPNLTYNIISHVAAVERLLVQLDETEKQFDNSWQKHSTKLNHWLKFRTFLLNFKQMQAALDNHLKMACDMTEVGETASRVDSLLQEAGDFEKLCNCDLETATSVIEDGETLMKDPLSSVDHIESKCEELRRTSALLVEKIQKRNLLLTKTRELMDRIDKANDWCANGVELLASEGGLTAVDKLIEDAQTFGLTGPDQFRDMLMHSATQETRALVTQVAQRVEDVWLMVSVKRATLQRAAAKPARPVQSVPPQSASAPALTNHKNNVPHMEVIHI
;
A
#
# COMPACT_ATOMS: atom_id res chain seq x y z
N MET A 1 7.35 -38.31 -13.17
CA MET A 1 6.05 -38.69 -12.59
C MET A 1 6.35 -39.69 -11.49
N PHE A 2 6.41 -39.24 -10.24
CA PHE A 2 6.69 -40.14 -9.11
C PHE A 2 5.41 -40.90 -8.76
N THR A 3 5.42 -42.22 -8.84
CA THR A 3 4.48 -43.04 -8.09
C THR A 3 4.97 -43.04 -6.65
N GLU A 4 4.49 -42.06 -5.89
CA GLU A 4 4.87 -41.91 -4.48
C GLU A 4 4.43 -43.15 -3.69
N ALA A 5 5.27 -43.60 -2.75
CA ALA A 5 4.75 -44.34 -1.61
C ALA A 5 3.93 -43.34 -0.78
N GLU A 6 2.64 -43.62 -0.59
CA GLU A 6 1.75 -42.69 0.11
C GLU A 6 2.27 -42.36 1.51
N CYS A 7 2.21 -41.08 1.88
CA CYS A 7 2.63 -40.63 3.20
C CYS A 7 1.57 -41.04 4.23
N ASP A 8 1.70 -42.26 4.76
CA ASP A 8 0.82 -42.92 5.73
C ASP A 8 0.76 -42.24 7.13
N GLY A 9 1.19 -40.97 7.20
CA GLY A 9 0.99 -40.06 8.35
C GLY A 9 -0.31 -39.26 8.29
N CYS A 10 -1.02 -39.24 7.15
CA CYS A 10 -2.34 -38.63 7.00
C CYS A 10 -3.43 -39.70 6.84
N GLY A 11 -3.70 -40.43 7.92
CA GLY A 11 -4.64 -41.56 7.91
C GLY A 11 -6.05 -41.17 7.46
N ARG A 12 -6.49 -41.73 6.32
CA ARG A 12 -7.90 -41.80 5.92
C ARG A 12 -8.44 -43.19 6.31
N ASP A 13 -9.33 -43.21 7.29
CA ASP A 13 -10.25 -44.28 7.68
C ASP A 13 -9.87 -45.75 7.34
N GLY A 14 -9.37 -46.49 8.33
CA GLY A 14 -9.77 -47.91 8.47
C GLY A 14 -8.70 -48.98 8.76
N ASP A 15 -7.39 -48.70 8.72
CA ASP A 15 -6.36 -49.71 9.01
C ASP A 15 -5.82 -49.60 10.43
N GLU A 16 -6.22 -50.51 11.32
CA GLU A 16 -5.75 -50.61 12.73
C GLU A 16 -4.32 -51.21 12.84
N GLY A 17 -3.45 -50.92 11.87
CA GLY A 17 -2.08 -51.43 11.80
C GLY A 17 -1.05 -50.52 12.47
N ARG A 18 0.08 -51.09 12.89
CA ARG A 18 1.26 -50.31 13.28
C ARG A 18 1.77 -49.44 12.14
N ASN A 19 2.28 -48.25 12.48
CA ASN A 19 2.93 -47.38 11.49
C ASN A 19 4.31 -47.91 11.08
N VAL A 20 4.89 -47.36 10.01
CA VAL A 20 6.19 -47.81 9.48
C VAL A 20 7.29 -47.78 10.55
N SER A 21 7.39 -46.73 11.36
CA SER A 21 8.46 -46.61 12.36
C SER A 21 8.39 -47.71 13.43
N GLU A 22 7.18 -48.10 13.84
CA GLU A 22 6.91 -49.20 14.77
C GLU A 22 7.16 -50.58 14.15
N LEU A 23 7.03 -50.71 12.83
CA LEU A 23 7.30 -51.93 12.07
C LEU A 23 8.80 -52.15 11.79
N LEU A 24 9.60 -51.09 11.79
CA LEU A 24 11.06 -51.19 11.68
C LEU A 24 11.68 -51.75 12.97
N LEU A 25 11.32 -51.18 14.14
CA LEU A 25 11.92 -51.48 15.45
C LEU A 25 12.18 -52.97 15.77
N PRO A 26 11.27 -53.93 15.47
CA PRO A 26 11.47 -55.33 15.81
C PRO A 26 12.48 -56.05 14.90
N GLN A 27 12.97 -55.42 13.83
CA GLN A 27 13.92 -55.97 12.87
C GLN A 27 13.43 -57.27 12.22
N TYR A 28 12.26 -57.23 11.55
CA TYR A 28 11.78 -58.34 10.72
C TYR A 28 12.57 -58.46 9.40
N ALA A 29 13.04 -57.32 8.88
CA ALA A 29 13.92 -57.17 7.73
C ALA A 29 14.76 -55.87 7.89
N LEU A 30 15.93 -55.81 7.24
CA LEU A 30 16.92 -54.75 7.38
C LEU A 30 17.41 -54.28 6.00
N ALA A 31 17.27 -52.98 5.72
CA ALA A 31 17.92 -52.31 4.59
C ALA A 31 19.18 -51.60 5.08
N THR A 32 20.25 -52.36 5.31
CA THR A 32 21.51 -51.86 5.93
C THR A 32 22.26 -50.86 5.06
N GLY A 33 21.94 -50.81 3.75
CA GLY A 33 22.68 -50.05 2.75
C GLY A 33 23.89 -50.80 2.20
N GLY A 34 24.01 -52.10 2.42
CA GLY A 34 24.97 -52.94 1.71
C GLY A 34 24.59 -53.16 0.24
N LEU A 35 25.58 -53.24 -0.64
CA LEU A 35 25.43 -53.66 -2.03
C LEU A 35 26.06 -55.02 -2.30
N ALA A 36 25.50 -55.75 -3.28
CA ALA A 36 26.22 -56.83 -3.95
C ALA A 36 27.32 -56.29 -4.88
N LYS A 37 28.24 -57.16 -5.32
CA LYS A 37 29.32 -56.81 -6.26
C LYS A 37 28.83 -56.41 -7.66
N ASP A 38 27.58 -56.68 -8.00
CA ASP A 38 26.90 -56.18 -9.20
C ASP A 38 26.02 -54.94 -8.90
N HIS A 39 26.34 -54.22 -7.81
CA HIS A 39 25.74 -52.95 -7.36
C HIS A 39 24.26 -52.99 -6.98
N ARG A 40 23.68 -54.19 -6.81
CA ARG A 40 22.27 -54.35 -6.39
C ARG A 40 22.08 -54.12 -4.89
N PRO A 41 20.97 -53.50 -4.47
CA PRO A 41 20.67 -53.28 -3.06
C PRO A 41 20.40 -54.61 -2.32
N LEU A 42 20.93 -54.71 -1.10
CA LEU A 42 20.72 -55.85 -0.20
C LEU A 42 19.62 -55.57 0.85
N ILE A 43 18.70 -56.52 1.02
CA ILE A 43 17.80 -56.62 2.18
C ILE A 43 18.09 -57.91 2.95
N THR A 44 18.31 -57.80 4.26
CA THR A 44 18.58 -58.94 5.14
C THR A 44 17.37 -59.26 6.02
N PHE A 45 16.99 -60.53 6.13
CA PHE A 45 15.98 -61.04 7.06
C PHE A 45 16.70 -61.76 8.21
N PRO A 46 16.96 -61.09 9.34
CA PRO A 46 17.78 -61.61 10.44
C PRO A 46 17.06 -62.69 11.27
N ASP A 47 17.84 -63.47 12.03
CA ASP A 47 17.37 -64.60 12.84
C ASP A 47 16.85 -64.16 14.24
N ASN A 48 15.80 -63.34 14.23
CA ASN A 48 15.24 -62.69 15.42
C ASN A 48 14.00 -63.39 16.03
N ASN A 49 13.58 -64.54 15.48
CA ASN A 49 12.40 -65.33 15.91
C ASN A 49 11.10 -64.50 16.16
N ASN A 50 10.95 -63.38 15.46
CA ASN A 50 9.90 -62.38 15.63
C ASN A 50 8.76 -62.52 14.61
N PHE A 51 8.98 -63.27 13.53
CA PHE A 51 8.21 -63.22 12.27
C PHE A 51 6.72 -63.64 12.38
N HIS A 52 6.32 -64.19 13.53
CA HIS A 52 4.94 -64.52 13.87
C HIS A 52 4.16 -63.34 14.49
N PHE A 53 4.84 -62.29 14.96
CA PHE A 53 4.25 -61.05 15.49
C PHE A 53 4.04 -59.96 14.42
N ILE A 54 3.90 -60.31 13.15
CA ILE A 54 3.62 -59.35 12.06
C ILE A 54 2.53 -59.91 11.14
N THR A 55 1.51 -59.10 10.87
CA THR A 55 0.38 -59.46 10.00
C THR A 55 0.76 -59.35 8.51
N PRO A 56 -0.05 -59.90 7.59
CA PRO A 56 0.20 -59.75 6.15
C PRO A 56 0.15 -58.30 5.64
N SER A 57 -0.70 -57.44 6.21
CA SER A 57 -0.80 -56.02 5.84
C SER A 57 0.42 -55.23 6.34
N GLU A 58 0.78 -55.42 7.61
CA GLU A 58 1.99 -54.83 8.20
C GLU A 58 3.26 -55.28 7.46
N TYR A 59 3.36 -56.55 7.09
CA TYR A 59 4.50 -57.08 6.34
C TYR A 59 4.58 -56.47 4.94
N ARG A 60 3.43 -56.24 4.27
CA ARG A 60 3.37 -55.53 2.99
C ARG A 60 3.81 -54.07 3.14
N ARG A 61 3.30 -53.34 4.14
CA ARG A 61 3.69 -51.95 4.46
C ARG A 61 5.20 -51.85 4.71
N LEU A 62 5.75 -52.74 5.53
CA LEU A 62 7.18 -52.80 5.83
C LEU A 62 8.04 -53.05 4.57
N LEU A 63 7.65 -53.99 3.71
CA LEU A 63 8.42 -54.27 2.50
C LEU A 63 8.33 -53.13 1.48
N LEU A 64 7.14 -52.55 1.26
CA LEU A 64 6.96 -51.35 0.41
C LEU A 64 7.92 -50.23 0.82
N TYR A 65 7.99 -49.95 2.11
CA TYR A 65 8.91 -48.96 2.66
C TYR A 65 10.40 -49.35 2.48
N LEU A 66 10.80 -50.56 2.86
CA LEU A 66 12.22 -50.97 2.73
C LEU A 66 12.69 -51.01 1.27
N THR A 67 11.80 -51.24 0.31
CA THR A 67 12.11 -51.17 -1.13
C THR A 67 12.09 -49.76 -1.72
N SER A 68 11.56 -48.74 -1.03
CA SER A 68 11.61 -47.34 -1.47
C SER A 68 12.76 -46.53 -0.87
N VAL A 69 13.61 -47.16 -0.04
CA VAL A 69 14.83 -46.56 0.52
C VAL A 69 15.95 -46.41 -0.53
N PRO A 70 16.24 -47.40 -1.41
CA PRO A 70 17.15 -47.20 -2.54
C PRO A 70 16.56 -46.23 -3.57
N SER A 71 17.40 -45.67 -4.44
CA SER A 71 16.92 -44.87 -5.57
C SER A 71 16.15 -45.74 -6.59
N LEU A 72 15.30 -45.11 -7.40
CA LEU A 72 14.52 -45.78 -8.45
C LEU A 72 15.42 -46.62 -9.38
N LEU A 73 16.61 -46.11 -9.73
CA LEU A 73 17.59 -46.82 -10.57
C LEU A 73 18.07 -48.13 -9.93
N GLU A 74 18.20 -48.18 -8.60
CA GLU A 74 18.66 -49.36 -7.86
C GLU A 74 17.52 -50.36 -7.61
N ALA A 75 16.30 -49.86 -7.43
CA ALA A 75 15.09 -50.68 -7.38
C ALA A 75 14.78 -51.32 -8.74
N ASP A 76 14.98 -50.59 -9.85
CA ASP A 76 14.83 -51.06 -11.24
C ASP A 76 15.88 -52.10 -11.62
N MET A 77 17.11 -52.01 -11.09
CA MET A 77 18.06 -53.12 -11.20
C MET A 77 17.47 -54.38 -10.56
N GLY A 78 17.00 -54.28 -9.32
CA GLY A 78 16.38 -55.36 -8.56
C GLY A 78 17.29 -55.97 -7.49
N PHE A 79 16.64 -56.38 -6.39
CA PHE A 79 17.22 -56.62 -5.07
C PHE A 79 17.91 -57.97 -4.93
N HIS A 80 18.95 -58.00 -4.10
CA HIS A 80 19.42 -59.22 -3.47
C HIS A 80 18.87 -59.34 -2.04
N ILE A 81 18.61 -60.58 -1.61
CA ILE A 81 18.06 -60.85 -0.29
C ILE A 81 18.93 -61.89 0.42
N ILE A 82 19.27 -61.65 1.69
CA ILE A 82 19.84 -62.67 2.59
C ILE A 82 18.79 -63.06 3.62
N ILE A 83 18.54 -64.36 3.78
CA ILE A 83 17.74 -64.94 4.86
C ILE A 83 18.70 -65.67 5.81
N ASP A 84 18.89 -65.13 7.02
CA ASP A 84 19.64 -65.82 8.05
C ASP A 84 18.70 -66.63 8.95
N ARG A 85 18.86 -67.96 8.94
CA ARG A 85 18.14 -68.89 9.82
C ARG A 85 19.08 -69.92 10.44
N ARG A 86 20.34 -69.56 10.69
CA ARG A 86 21.36 -70.47 11.25
C ARG A 86 20.96 -71.10 12.58
N LYS A 87 20.10 -70.44 13.38
CA LYS A 87 19.65 -70.87 14.72
C LYS A 87 18.21 -71.40 14.75
N ASP A 88 17.47 -71.30 13.65
CA ASP A 88 16.05 -71.66 13.52
C ASP A 88 15.85 -73.01 12.79
N ARG A 89 14.65 -73.28 12.27
CA ARG A 89 14.23 -74.52 11.59
C ARG A 89 13.96 -74.26 10.11
N TRP A 90 14.07 -75.31 9.30
CA TRP A 90 13.80 -75.24 7.84
C TRP A 90 12.39 -74.73 7.49
N ASN A 91 11.39 -74.98 8.33
CA ASN A 91 10.04 -74.44 8.12
C ASN A 91 10.01 -72.90 8.16
N SER A 92 10.85 -72.26 8.99
CA SER A 92 10.97 -70.79 9.04
C SER A 92 11.52 -70.23 7.73
N VAL A 93 12.55 -70.88 7.15
CA VAL A 93 13.06 -70.56 5.81
C VAL A 93 11.92 -70.63 4.77
N LYS A 94 11.11 -71.71 4.78
CA LYS A 94 9.95 -71.84 3.89
C LYS A 94 8.94 -70.70 4.09
N THR A 95 8.59 -70.36 5.34
CA THR A 95 7.64 -69.27 5.64
C THR A 95 8.14 -67.91 5.15
N VAL A 96 9.43 -67.61 5.30
CA VAL A 96 10.02 -66.35 4.81
C VAL A 96 10.02 -66.33 3.28
N LEU A 97 10.44 -67.40 2.61
CA LEU A 97 10.44 -67.49 1.13
C LEU A 97 9.03 -67.33 0.53
N LEU A 98 8.01 -67.98 1.12
CA LEU A 98 6.62 -67.83 0.70
C LEU A 98 6.14 -66.38 0.87
N ARG A 99 6.33 -65.75 2.04
CA ARG A 99 5.95 -64.35 2.26
C ARG A 99 6.69 -63.39 1.32
N ILE A 100 7.97 -63.61 1.04
CA ILE A 100 8.71 -62.83 0.04
C ILE A 100 8.06 -62.98 -1.34
N SER A 101 7.72 -64.21 -1.75
CA SER A 101 7.09 -64.46 -3.06
C SER A 101 5.66 -63.95 -3.21
N GLU A 102 4.98 -63.60 -2.13
CA GLU A 102 3.59 -63.11 -2.11
C GLU A 102 3.49 -61.59 -1.88
N PHE A 103 4.40 -61.00 -1.10
CA PHE A 103 4.31 -59.60 -0.64
C PHE A 103 5.47 -58.69 -1.05
N PHE A 104 6.58 -59.21 -1.59
CA PHE A 104 7.70 -58.36 -1.99
C PHE A 104 7.36 -57.56 -3.26
N PRO A 105 7.45 -56.22 -3.24
CA PRO A 105 6.89 -55.37 -4.31
C PRO A 105 7.87 -55.11 -5.48
N GLY A 106 9.17 -55.33 -5.28
CA GLY A 106 10.22 -55.08 -6.28
C GLY A 106 10.70 -56.33 -7.02
N ILE A 107 11.63 -56.13 -7.96
CA ILE A 107 12.31 -57.24 -8.67
C ILE A 107 13.27 -57.93 -7.70
N ILE A 108 13.22 -59.26 -7.59
CA ILE A 108 14.17 -60.06 -6.79
C ILE A 108 15.14 -60.78 -7.74
N HIS A 109 16.44 -60.47 -7.64
CA HIS A 109 17.47 -61.07 -8.48
C HIS A 109 17.93 -62.45 -7.96
N THR A 110 18.31 -62.55 -6.68
CA THR A 110 18.59 -63.84 -6.02
C THR A 110 18.44 -63.72 -4.51
N VAL A 111 17.86 -64.76 -3.90
CA VAL A 111 17.76 -64.95 -2.45
C VAL A 111 18.82 -65.94 -1.99
N PHE A 112 19.65 -65.51 -1.05
CA PHE A 112 20.65 -66.34 -0.36
C PHE A 112 20.09 -66.80 0.98
N VAL A 113 20.28 -68.07 1.33
CA VAL A 113 19.78 -68.67 2.57
C VAL A 113 20.95 -69.22 3.39
N LEU A 114 21.28 -68.59 4.52
CA LEU A 114 22.17 -69.18 5.51
C LEU A 114 21.36 -70.21 6.32
N ARG A 115 21.61 -71.49 6.04
CA ARG A 115 20.77 -72.60 6.54
C ARG A 115 20.92 -72.86 8.04
N PRO A 116 19.89 -73.43 8.68
CA PRO A 116 20.02 -74.10 9.98
C PRO A 116 21.18 -75.09 10.03
N ALA A 117 21.94 -75.10 11.12
CA ALA A 117 23.02 -76.07 11.33
C ALA A 117 22.53 -77.53 11.27
N SER A 118 21.38 -77.81 11.89
CA SER A 118 20.78 -79.13 12.10
C SER A 118 20.19 -79.81 10.83
N PHE A 119 20.51 -79.35 9.63
CA PHE A 119 19.95 -79.86 8.37
C PHE A 119 21.02 -80.59 7.53
N LEU A 120 20.68 -81.78 7.02
CA LEU A 120 21.63 -82.68 6.35
C LEU A 120 21.83 -82.34 4.86
N GLN A 121 23.08 -82.32 4.40
CA GLN A 121 23.44 -81.98 3.00
C GLN A 121 22.75 -82.87 1.95
N LYS A 122 22.54 -84.16 2.21
CA LYS A 122 21.82 -85.04 1.25
C LYS A 122 20.39 -84.56 1.00
N ALA A 123 19.65 -84.21 2.07
CA ALA A 123 18.30 -83.69 1.98
C ALA A 123 18.23 -82.32 1.26
N LEU A 124 19.30 -81.50 1.32
CA LEU A 124 19.36 -80.28 0.52
C LEU A 124 19.31 -80.59 -0.98
N SER A 125 20.07 -81.57 -1.47
CA SER A 125 20.15 -81.82 -2.93
C SER A 125 18.82 -82.22 -3.58
N GLU A 126 18.03 -83.08 -2.92
CA GLU A 126 16.75 -83.56 -3.44
C GLU A 126 15.61 -82.55 -3.23
N VAL A 127 15.60 -81.84 -2.10
CA VAL A 127 14.55 -80.83 -1.82
C VAL A 127 14.82 -79.54 -2.61
N SER A 128 16.05 -79.02 -2.64
CA SER A 128 16.34 -77.74 -3.30
C SER A 128 16.14 -77.76 -4.81
N SER A 129 16.52 -78.86 -5.47
CA SER A 129 16.53 -78.95 -6.95
C SER A 129 15.14 -78.99 -7.58
N LYS A 130 14.16 -79.58 -6.87
CA LYS A 130 12.74 -79.55 -7.28
C LYS A 130 12.03 -78.31 -6.72
N LEU A 131 12.10 -78.10 -5.40
CA LEU A 131 11.26 -77.13 -4.73
C LEU A 131 11.57 -75.69 -5.15
N PHE A 132 12.85 -75.30 -5.26
CA PHE A 132 13.21 -73.91 -5.58
C PHE A 132 13.23 -73.57 -7.07
N LYS A 133 12.99 -74.53 -7.97
CA LYS A 133 12.88 -74.27 -9.41
C LYS A 133 11.44 -74.12 -9.90
N GLU A 134 10.47 -74.68 -9.18
CA GLU A 134 9.06 -74.72 -9.59
C GLU A 134 8.15 -73.87 -8.69
N GLU A 135 8.49 -73.65 -7.41
CA GLU A 135 7.65 -72.93 -6.43
C GLU A 135 7.86 -71.39 -6.44
N PHE A 136 9.00 -70.88 -6.95
CA PHE A 136 9.39 -69.46 -6.82
C PHE A 136 9.83 -68.78 -8.12
N ARG A 137 9.53 -67.48 -8.28
CA ARG A 137 9.86 -66.67 -9.47
C ARG A 137 11.28 -66.07 -9.47
N PHE A 138 12.09 -66.38 -8.46
CA PHE A 138 13.43 -65.83 -8.25
C PHE A 138 14.43 -66.95 -7.97
N ARG A 139 15.72 -66.72 -8.25
CA ARG A 139 16.78 -67.67 -7.94
C ARG A 139 16.96 -67.79 -6.42
N VAL A 140 17.08 -69.02 -5.92
CA VAL A 140 17.45 -69.30 -4.53
C VAL A 140 18.81 -70.00 -4.50
N LEU A 141 19.70 -69.57 -3.60
CA LEU A 141 20.98 -70.19 -3.30
C LEU A 141 21.03 -70.51 -1.80
N VAL A 142 21.36 -71.75 -1.44
CA VAL A 142 21.44 -72.19 -0.03
C VAL A 142 22.90 -72.33 0.36
N CYS A 143 23.38 -71.40 1.16
CA CYS A 143 24.75 -71.34 1.62
C CYS A 143 24.96 -72.27 2.82
N SER A 144 26.03 -73.06 2.82
CA SER A 144 26.40 -73.94 3.94
C SER A 144 27.20 -73.23 5.03
N SER A 145 27.83 -72.10 4.70
CA SER A 145 28.64 -71.25 5.57
C SER A 145 28.46 -69.77 5.21
N VAL A 146 29.07 -68.85 5.96
CA VAL A 146 28.97 -67.40 5.69
C VAL A 146 29.88 -66.99 4.54
N GLU A 147 31.00 -67.70 4.38
CA GLU A 147 32.07 -67.46 3.43
C GLU A 147 31.59 -67.55 1.97
N GLU A 148 30.56 -68.36 1.70
CA GLU A 148 29.89 -68.46 0.39
C GLU A 148 29.21 -67.14 -0.03
N LEU A 149 28.84 -66.27 0.92
CA LEU A 149 28.33 -64.93 0.59
C LEU A 149 29.43 -64.03 0.01
N TYR A 150 30.70 -64.25 0.38
CA TYR A 150 31.82 -63.43 -0.07
C TYR A 150 32.16 -63.63 -1.56
N GLU A 151 31.54 -64.61 -2.25
CA GLU A 151 31.56 -64.66 -3.72
C GLU A 151 30.75 -63.50 -4.32
N HIS A 152 29.60 -63.18 -3.72
CA HIS A 152 28.59 -62.25 -4.25
C HIS A 152 28.63 -60.84 -3.62
N PHE A 153 29.06 -60.73 -2.36
CA PHE A 153 29.13 -59.47 -1.61
C PHE A 153 30.58 -59.18 -1.21
N ASP A 154 30.92 -57.90 -1.08
CA ASP A 154 32.17 -57.51 -0.43
C ASP A 154 31.99 -57.50 1.10
N ARG A 155 33.04 -57.79 1.87
CA ARG A 155 32.95 -57.82 3.34
C ARG A 155 32.65 -56.44 3.93
N THR A 156 33.04 -55.35 3.27
CA THR A 156 32.64 -53.97 3.64
C THR A 156 31.14 -53.69 3.46
N GLN A 157 30.40 -54.54 2.74
CA GLN A 157 28.96 -54.40 2.47
C GLN A 157 28.07 -55.32 3.32
N LEU A 158 28.67 -56.22 4.10
CA LEU A 158 27.97 -57.12 5.01
C LEU A 158 28.16 -56.66 6.47
N THR A 159 27.15 -56.85 7.30
CA THR A 159 27.20 -56.55 8.74
C THR A 159 27.99 -57.62 9.52
N PRO A 160 28.45 -57.34 10.76
CA PRO A 160 29.33 -58.28 11.50
C PRO A 160 28.69 -59.63 11.83
N ASP A 161 27.36 -59.71 11.97
CA ASP A 161 26.61 -60.95 12.13
C ASP A 161 26.66 -61.83 10.85
N LEU A 162 26.85 -61.21 9.70
CA LEU A 162 27.12 -61.82 8.39
C LEU A 162 28.63 -61.85 8.07
N GLY A 163 29.51 -61.74 9.08
CA GLY A 163 30.97 -61.87 8.94
C GLY A 163 31.69 -60.70 8.24
N GLY A 164 30.95 -59.63 7.93
CA GLY A 164 31.48 -58.43 7.30
C GLY A 164 31.92 -57.34 8.28
N GLU A 165 32.09 -56.14 7.75
CA GLU A 165 32.73 -54.98 8.39
C GLU A 165 31.82 -53.74 8.42
N LEU A 166 30.66 -53.78 7.75
CA LEU A 166 29.68 -52.70 7.66
C LEU A 166 29.10 -52.37 9.06
N GLN A 167 29.52 -51.25 9.64
CA GLN A 167 28.97 -50.78 10.91
C GLN A 167 27.52 -50.32 10.69
N TYR A 168 26.55 -51.00 11.30
CA TYR A 168 25.13 -50.71 11.17
C TYR A 168 24.48 -50.55 12.55
N SER A 169 24.00 -49.34 12.83
CA SER A 169 23.17 -49.02 14.00
C SER A 169 21.71 -48.89 13.55
N HIS A 170 20.89 -49.89 13.85
CA HIS A 170 19.49 -49.91 13.42
C HIS A 170 18.68 -48.73 14.00
N ALA A 171 18.92 -48.37 15.28
CA ALA A 171 18.25 -47.25 15.93
C ALA A 171 18.65 -45.90 15.33
N GLU A 172 19.93 -45.71 14.99
CA GLU A 172 20.40 -44.49 14.32
C GLU A 172 19.86 -44.40 12.90
N TRP A 173 19.82 -45.51 12.16
CA TRP A 173 19.24 -45.56 10.82
C TRP A 173 17.73 -45.21 10.84
N ILE A 174 16.95 -45.73 11.80
CA ILE A 174 15.55 -45.31 12.01
C ILE A 174 15.49 -43.80 12.32
N GLN A 175 16.33 -43.29 13.21
CA GLN A 175 16.34 -41.87 13.56
C GLN A 175 16.64 -40.97 12.35
N GLN A 176 17.62 -41.33 11.52
CA GLN A 176 17.95 -40.62 10.29
C GLN A 176 16.79 -40.66 9.27
N ARG A 177 16.12 -41.82 9.11
CA ARG A 177 14.95 -41.96 8.25
C ARG A 177 13.78 -41.08 8.70
N ILE A 178 13.42 -41.12 9.99
CA ILE A 178 12.35 -40.28 10.56
C ILE A 178 12.67 -38.79 10.38
N ALA A 179 13.92 -38.37 10.52
CA ALA A 179 14.32 -36.98 10.32
C ALA A 179 14.22 -36.55 8.83
N LEU A 180 14.65 -37.41 7.90
CA LEU A 180 14.51 -37.19 6.45
C LEU A 180 13.04 -37.12 6.02
N GLU A 181 12.19 -37.99 6.54
CA GLU A 181 10.76 -38.01 6.23
C GLU A 181 10.04 -36.78 6.79
N LYS A 182 10.33 -36.37 8.03
CA LYS A 182 9.80 -35.11 8.60
C LYS A 182 10.20 -33.89 7.75
N PHE A 183 11.45 -33.81 7.31
CA PHE A 183 11.90 -32.73 6.43
C PHE A 183 11.19 -32.78 5.07
N SER A 184 11.02 -33.96 4.49
CA SER A 184 10.26 -34.13 3.24
C SER A 184 8.78 -33.76 3.37
N THR A 185 8.16 -33.95 4.53
CA THR A 185 6.79 -33.50 4.79
C THR A 185 6.72 -31.98 4.95
N LEU A 186 7.62 -31.37 5.71
CA LEU A 186 7.73 -29.92 5.85
C LEU A 186 7.90 -29.23 4.49
N MET A 187 8.74 -29.79 3.61
CA MET A 187 8.91 -29.31 2.23
C MET A 187 7.59 -29.36 1.41
N LYS A 188 6.78 -30.41 1.57
CA LYS A 188 5.45 -30.52 0.92
C LYS A 188 4.44 -29.53 1.48
N GLU A 189 4.40 -29.37 2.82
CA GLU A 189 3.53 -28.39 3.47
C GLU A 189 3.84 -26.96 3.00
N ILE A 190 5.13 -26.59 2.95
CA ILE A 190 5.55 -25.26 2.47
C ILE A 190 5.22 -25.10 0.98
N SER A 191 5.45 -26.11 0.13
CA SER A 191 5.04 -26.05 -1.28
C SER A 191 3.54 -25.76 -1.43
N SER A 192 2.67 -26.45 -0.67
CA SER A 192 1.21 -26.20 -0.72
C SER A 192 0.87 -24.75 -0.37
N LYS A 193 1.42 -24.21 0.73
CA LYS A 193 1.17 -22.81 1.13
C LYS A 193 1.67 -21.80 0.09
N LEU A 194 2.78 -22.09 -0.58
CA LEU A 194 3.33 -21.26 -1.64
C LEU A 194 2.45 -21.32 -2.89
N ASP A 195 2.03 -22.51 -3.32
CA ASP A 195 1.13 -22.71 -4.47
C ASP A 195 -0.23 -22.03 -4.23
N GLU A 196 -0.79 -22.15 -3.02
CA GLU A 196 -2.03 -21.46 -2.60
C GLU A 196 -1.90 -19.92 -2.70
N PHE A 197 -0.80 -19.34 -2.20
CA PHE A 197 -0.54 -17.90 -2.31
C PHE A 197 -0.25 -17.47 -3.76
N MET A 198 0.46 -18.30 -4.53
CA MET A 198 0.77 -18.05 -5.94
C MET A 198 -0.49 -18.04 -6.81
N HIS A 199 -1.49 -18.87 -6.51
CA HIS A 199 -2.81 -18.78 -7.12
C HIS A 199 -3.53 -17.48 -6.75
N GLU A 200 -3.53 -17.10 -5.46
CA GLU A 200 -4.20 -15.89 -4.99
C GLU A 200 -3.68 -14.59 -5.63
N ILE A 201 -2.36 -14.47 -5.84
CA ILE A 201 -1.79 -13.28 -6.51
C ILE A 201 -2.05 -13.27 -8.03
N VAL A 202 -2.34 -14.42 -8.65
CA VAL A 202 -2.67 -14.53 -10.08
C VAL A 202 -4.15 -14.18 -10.32
N ASP A 203 -5.05 -14.65 -9.47
CA ASP A 203 -6.49 -14.38 -9.55
C ASP A 203 -6.91 -13.07 -8.84
N CYS A 204 -5.93 -12.24 -8.47
CA CYS A 204 -6.10 -10.99 -7.72
C CYS A 204 -6.77 -9.86 -8.54
N ASP A 205 -8.05 -9.60 -8.31
CA ASP A 205 -8.72 -8.40 -8.85
C ASP A 205 -8.22 -7.11 -8.16
N MET A 206 -7.69 -6.18 -8.96
CA MET A 206 -7.21 -4.88 -8.47
C MET A 206 -8.34 -3.85 -8.53
N GLY A 207 -9.12 -3.85 -7.46
CA GLY A 207 -10.35 -3.08 -7.27
C GLY A 207 -10.24 -1.56 -7.47
N ASN A 208 -11.38 -0.89 -7.32
CA ASN A 208 -11.50 0.54 -7.60
C ASN A 208 -11.26 1.46 -6.40
N ASP A 209 -11.19 0.91 -5.18
CA ASP A 209 -11.02 1.67 -3.94
C ASP A 209 -9.57 1.63 -3.42
N PRO A 210 -8.93 2.78 -3.11
CA PRO A 210 -7.56 2.81 -2.57
C PRO A 210 -7.42 2.10 -1.21
N THR A 211 -8.40 2.20 -0.33
CA THR A 211 -8.37 1.60 1.02
C THR A 211 -8.33 0.09 0.92
N GLN A 212 -9.26 -0.50 0.15
CA GLN A 212 -9.29 -1.95 -0.10
C GLN A 212 -8.01 -2.43 -0.79
N THR A 213 -7.46 -1.63 -1.73
CA THR A 213 -6.20 -1.96 -2.41
C THR A 213 -5.01 -1.96 -1.43
N LYS A 214 -4.99 -1.06 -0.44
CA LYS A 214 -3.96 -1.00 0.60
C LYS A 214 -4.11 -2.14 1.63
N GLU A 215 -5.33 -2.41 2.10
CA GLU A 215 -5.62 -3.54 2.99
C GLU A 215 -5.23 -4.89 2.37
N LEU A 216 -5.50 -5.06 1.07
CA LEU A 216 -5.10 -6.25 0.30
C LEU A 216 -3.57 -6.36 0.19
N LEU A 217 -2.88 -5.27 -0.14
CA LEU A 217 -1.42 -5.22 -0.21
C LEU A 217 -0.79 -5.59 1.14
N ASP A 218 -1.26 -5.01 2.24
CA ASP A 218 -0.71 -5.25 3.58
C ASP A 218 -0.97 -6.68 4.07
N SER A 219 -2.14 -7.23 3.74
CA SER A 219 -2.48 -8.64 4.01
C SER A 219 -1.57 -9.61 3.24
N GLN A 220 -1.37 -9.35 1.94
CA GLN A 220 -0.50 -10.18 1.10
C GLN A 220 0.99 -10.01 1.46
N GLU A 221 1.45 -8.82 1.81
CA GLU A 221 2.82 -8.57 2.28
C GLU A 221 3.09 -9.26 3.62
N SER A 222 2.14 -9.23 4.56
CA SER A 222 2.22 -9.99 5.82
C SER A 222 2.36 -11.49 5.58
N ARG A 223 1.58 -12.05 4.65
CA ARG A 223 1.65 -13.48 4.28
C ARG A 223 2.90 -13.85 3.50
N TYR A 224 3.38 -13.00 2.59
CA TYR A 224 4.69 -13.17 1.95
C TYR A 224 5.80 -13.27 3.00
N ASN A 225 5.85 -12.34 3.96
CA ASN A 225 6.86 -12.35 5.02
C ASN A 225 6.75 -13.59 5.94
N ALA A 226 5.53 -14.08 6.23
CA ALA A 226 5.34 -15.33 6.95
C ALA A 226 5.88 -16.55 6.15
N LEU A 227 5.61 -16.63 4.85
CA LEU A 227 6.12 -17.70 3.98
C LEU A 227 7.64 -17.65 3.84
N LYS A 228 8.25 -16.46 3.81
CA LYS A 228 9.71 -16.29 3.89
C LYS A 228 10.30 -16.78 5.21
N SER A 229 9.60 -16.61 6.32
CA SER A 229 10.01 -17.17 7.62
C SER A 229 9.92 -18.70 7.63
N ASP A 230 8.91 -19.30 7.00
CA ASP A 230 8.79 -20.75 6.83
C ASP A 230 9.91 -21.32 5.94
N LEU A 231 10.20 -20.67 4.81
CA LEU A 231 11.31 -21.01 3.89
C LEU A 231 12.68 -20.99 4.59
N ALA A 232 12.98 -19.92 5.34
CA ALA A 232 14.23 -19.80 6.09
C ALA A 232 14.34 -20.84 7.22
N SER A 233 13.22 -21.14 7.89
CA SER A 233 13.14 -22.20 8.92
C SER A 233 13.38 -23.59 8.33
N ALA A 234 12.80 -23.89 7.17
CA ALA A 234 13.04 -25.15 6.47
C ALA A 234 14.48 -25.27 5.95
N THR A 235 15.07 -24.17 5.45
CA THR A 235 16.48 -24.14 5.02
C THR A 235 17.40 -24.51 6.20
N THR A 236 17.20 -23.85 7.35
CA THR A 236 17.96 -24.13 8.59
C THR A 236 17.81 -25.60 9.02
N GLN A 237 16.58 -26.14 9.03
CA GLN A 237 16.32 -27.54 9.39
C GLN A 237 16.94 -28.54 8.40
N GLY A 238 16.97 -28.21 7.11
CA GLY A 238 17.62 -29.02 6.07
C GLY A 238 19.14 -29.00 6.18
N GLU A 239 19.75 -27.86 6.51
CA GLU A 239 21.19 -27.75 6.79
C GLU A 239 21.59 -28.51 8.06
N ASP A 240 20.82 -28.40 9.14
CA ASP A 240 21.02 -29.18 10.38
C ASP A 240 20.88 -30.69 10.13
N LEU A 241 19.91 -31.11 9.30
CA LEU A 241 19.76 -32.50 8.89
C LEU A 241 20.96 -32.96 8.05
N LEU A 242 21.40 -32.15 7.09
CA LEU A 242 22.54 -32.45 6.23
C LEU A 242 23.83 -32.59 7.05
N ALA A 243 24.04 -31.73 8.05
CA ALA A 243 25.16 -31.82 9.00
C ALA A 243 25.09 -33.09 9.88
N GLN A 244 23.89 -33.52 10.26
CA GLN A 244 23.69 -34.78 11.01
C GLN A 244 23.96 -36.02 10.16
N VAL A 245 23.54 -36.05 8.90
CA VAL A 245 23.67 -37.21 8.00
C VAL A 245 25.11 -37.32 7.43
N ARG A 246 25.84 -36.21 7.26
CA ARG A 246 27.25 -36.19 6.82
C ARG A 246 28.28 -36.72 7.84
N LYS A 247 27.87 -37.32 8.97
CA LYS A 247 28.80 -37.82 10.01
C LYS A 247 29.66 -38.99 9.49
N PRO A 248 30.96 -39.06 9.86
CA PRO A 248 31.89 -40.03 9.29
C PRO A 248 31.73 -41.45 9.88
N ASN A 249 30.85 -42.25 9.27
CA ASN A 249 30.81 -43.73 9.32
C ASN A 249 29.94 -44.23 8.16
N LEU A 250 30.33 -43.90 6.92
CA LEU A 250 29.44 -43.96 5.75
C LEU A 250 29.13 -45.40 5.31
N THR A 251 27.89 -45.85 5.54
CA THR A 251 27.25 -46.89 4.72
C THR A 251 26.71 -46.27 3.43
N TYR A 252 26.56 -47.05 2.35
CA TYR A 252 26.19 -46.50 1.04
C TYR A 252 24.79 -45.84 1.03
N ASN A 253 23.84 -46.33 1.86
CA ASN A 253 22.54 -45.67 2.06
C ASN A 253 22.67 -44.21 2.57
N ILE A 254 23.70 -43.89 3.36
CA ILE A 254 23.91 -42.53 3.87
C ILE A 254 24.27 -41.57 2.73
N ILE A 255 25.00 -42.02 1.71
CA ILE A 255 25.33 -41.21 0.53
C ILE A 255 24.06 -40.86 -0.26
N SER A 256 23.14 -41.82 -0.42
CA SER A 256 21.82 -41.58 -1.04
C SER A 256 20.98 -40.57 -0.22
N HIS A 257 20.98 -40.68 1.11
CA HIS A 257 20.31 -39.72 2.01
C HIS A 257 20.93 -38.31 1.92
N VAL A 258 22.25 -38.17 1.94
CA VAL A 258 22.95 -36.87 1.75
C VAL A 258 22.51 -36.24 0.43
N ALA A 259 22.61 -36.99 -0.68
CA ALA A 259 22.22 -36.50 -2.00
C ALA A 259 20.71 -36.18 -2.10
N ALA A 260 19.85 -36.77 -1.26
CA ALA A 260 18.43 -36.43 -1.19
C ALA A 260 18.19 -35.09 -0.47
N VAL A 261 18.82 -34.87 0.68
CA VAL A 261 18.71 -33.60 1.42
C VAL A 261 19.32 -32.45 0.63
N GLU A 262 20.46 -32.66 -0.03
CA GLU A 262 21.10 -31.67 -0.92
C GLU A 262 20.19 -31.27 -2.09
N ARG A 263 19.48 -32.24 -2.70
CA ARG A 263 18.50 -31.95 -3.76
C ARG A 263 17.30 -31.17 -3.24
N LEU A 264 16.77 -31.52 -2.07
CA LEU A 264 15.65 -30.78 -1.45
C LEU A 264 16.03 -29.34 -1.09
N LEU A 265 17.23 -29.10 -0.58
CA LEU A 265 17.75 -27.76 -0.30
C LEU A 265 17.95 -26.92 -1.57
N VAL A 266 18.47 -27.51 -2.65
CA VAL A 266 18.59 -26.81 -3.95
C VAL A 266 17.21 -26.51 -4.55
N GLN A 267 16.23 -27.39 -4.37
CA GLN A 267 14.85 -27.12 -4.77
C GLN A 267 14.23 -25.99 -3.93
N LEU A 268 14.48 -25.95 -2.62
CA LEU A 268 14.00 -24.90 -1.72
C LEU A 268 14.52 -23.51 -2.12
N ASP A 269 15.83 -23.38 -2.35
CA ASP A 269 16.53 -22.16 -2.79
C ASP A 269 16.03 -21.65 -4.16
N GLU A 270 15.78 -22.54 -5.12
CA GLU A 270 15.22 -22.17 -6.43
C GLU A 270 13.73 -21.78 -6.32
N THR A 271 12.95 -22.49 -5.51
CA THR A 271 11.53 -22.16 -5.24
C THR A 271 11.41 -20.79 -4.56
N GLU A 272 12.25 -20.50 -3.56
CA GLU A 272 12.29 -19.19 -2.88
C GLU A 272 12.62 -18.05 -3.86
N LYS A 273 13.58 -18.25 -4.78
CA LYS A 273 13.90 -17.27 -5.83
C LYS A 273 12.74 -17.05 -6.79
N GLN A 274 12.03 -18.10 -7.18
CA GLN A 274 10.87 -17.98 -8.08
C GLN A 274 9.68 -17.30 -7.39
N PHE A 275 9.49 -17.56 -6.10
CA PHE A 275 8.51 -16.89 -5.24
C PHE A 275 8.81 -15.39 -5.10
N ASP A 276 10.04 -15.02 -4.72
CA ASP A 276 10.49 -13.62 -4.62
C ASP A 276 10.32 -12.86 -5.94
N ASN A 277 10.75 -13.46 -7.06
CA ASN A 277 10.61 -12.88 -8.39
C ASN A 277 9.15 -12.70 -8.84
N SER A 278 8.21 -13.45 -8.25
CA SER A 278 6.78 -13.36 -8.56
C SER A 278 6.11 -12.32 -7.66
N TRP A 279 6.39 -12.38 -6.35
CA TRP A 279 5.93 -11.38 -5.38
C TRP A 279 6.42 -9.98 -5.73
N GLN A 280 7.68 -9.79 -6.11
CA GLN A 280 8.20 -8.46 -6.48
C GLN A 280 7.45 -7.86 -7.68
N LYS A 281 7.14 -8.68 -8.70
CA LYS A 281 6.38 -8.23 -9.89
C LYS A 281 4.92 -7.91 -9.56
N HIS A 282 4.31 -8.67 -8.65
CA HIS A 282 2.94 -8.46 -8.19
C HIS A 282 2.83 -7.21 -7.30
N SER A 283 3.59 -7.17 -6.20
CA SER A 283 3.62 -6.05 -5.25
C SER A 283 4.00 -4.72 -5.89
N THR A 284 4.90 -4.70 -6.89
CA THR A 284 5.19 -3.49 -7.68
C THR A 284 3.96 -2.99 -8.43
N LYS A 285 3.22 -3.88 -9.12
CA LYS A 285 1.97 -3.52 -9.80
C LYS A 285 0.89 -3.07 -8.81
N LEU A 286 0.71 -3.78 -7.70
CA LEU A 286 -0.32 -3.46 -6.72
C LEU A 286 -0.05 -2.10 -6.03
N ASN A 287 1.22 -1.80 -5.71
CA ASN A 287 1.64 -0.47 -5.25
C ASN A 287 1.42 0.63 -6.30
N HIS A 288 1.70 0.34 -7.59
CA HIS A 288 1.42 1.28 -8.68
C HIS A 288 -0.08 1.59 -8.78
N TRP A 289 -0.92 0.55 -8.81
CA TRP A 289 -2.37 0.70 -8.85
C TRP A 289 -2.90 1.46 -7.64
N LEU A 290 -2.42 1.16 -6.43
CA LEU A 290 -2.76 1.94 -5.23
C LEU A 290 -2.49 3.44 -5.43
N LYS A 291 -1.27 3.81 -5.85
CA LYS A 291 -0.90 5.23 -6.10
C LYS A 291 -1.79 5.87 -7.17
N PHE A 292 -2.07 5.16 -8.27
CA PHE A 292 -2.94 5.64 -9.34
C PHE A 292 -4.40 5.82 -8.90
N ARG A 293 -4.95 4.92 -8.09
CA ARG A 293 -6.30 5.06 -7.52
C ARG A 293 -6.36 6.23 -6.52
N THR A 294 -5.35 6.41 -5.68
CA THR A 294 -5.25 7.56 -4.76
C THR A 294 -5.16 8.87 -5.52
N PHE A 295 -4.29 8.98 -6.53
CA PHE A 295 -4.22 10.16 -7.41
C PHE A 295 -5.58 10.47 -8.05
N LEU A 296 -6.27 9.47 -8.62
CA LEU A 296 -7.60 9.68 -9.22
C LEU A 296 -8.70 10.05 -8.22
N LEU A 297 -8.58 9.65 -6.95
CA LEU A 297 -9.48 10.06 -5.87
C LEU A 297 -9.22 11.52 -5.49
N ASN A 298 -7.97 11.86 -5.21
CA ASN A 298 -7.54 13.22 -4.83
C ASN A 298 -7.86 14.23 -5.94
N PHE A 299 -7.61 13.87 -7.21
CA PHE A 299 -8.00 14.66 -8.38
C PHE A 299 -9.51 14.97 -8.38
N LYS A 300 -10.37 13.96 -8.19
CA LYS A 300 -11.84 14.16 -8.19
C LYS A 300 -12.30 15.05 -7.05
N GLN A 301 -11.75 14.86 -5.85
CA GLN A 301 -12.06 15.69 -4.69
C GLN A 301 -11.65 17.15 -4.95
N MET A 302 -10.43 17.36 -5.46
CA MET A 302 -9.89 18.68 -5.70
C MET A 302 -10.58 19.42 -6.85
N GLN A 303 -10.86 18.75 -7.97
CA GLN A 303 -11.61 19.35 -9.08
C GLN A 303 -13.00 19.82 -8.60
N ALA A 304 -13.69 19.01 -7.79
CA ALA A 304 -14.97 19.41 -7.19
C ALA A 304 -14.83 20.58 -6.19
N ALA A 305 -13.75 20.68 -5.43
CA ALA A 305 -13.49 21.82 -4.54
C ALA A 305 -13.26 23.11 -5.37
N LEU A 306 -12.37 23.07 -6.36
CA LEU A 306 -12.06 24.20 -7.23
C LEU A 306 -13.25 24.66 -8.08
N ASP A 307 -14.10 23.75 -8.57
CA ASP A 307 -15.33 24.11 -9.28
C ASP A 307 -16.37 24.80 -8.36
N ASN A 308 -16.48 24.37 -7.10
CA ASN A 308 -17.32 25.06 -6.10
C ASN A 308 -16.77 26.46 -5.77
N HIS A 309 -15.45 26.60 -5.58
CA HIS A 309 -14.81 27.91 -5.38
C HIS A 309 -14.99 28.83 -6.60
N LEU A 310 -14.82 28.32 -7.82
CA LEU A 310 -15.07 29.07 -9.06
C LEU A 310 -16.52 29.56 -9.15
N LYS A 311 -17.48 28.74 -8.72
CA LYS A 311 -18.88 29.15 -8.65
C LYS A 311 -19.07 30.28 -7.62
N MET A 312 -18.59 30.11 -6.39
CA MET A 312 -18.65 31.14 -5.35
C MET A 312 -18.02 32.46 -5.82
N ALA A 313 -16.84 32.41 -6.43
CA ALA A 313 -16.14 33.56 -6.99
C ALA A 313 -16.88 34.24 -8.17
N CYS A 314 -17.82 33.54 -8.83
CA CYS A 314 -18.71 34.13 -9.83
C CYS A 314 -19.98 34.73 -9.22
N ASP A 315 -20.48 34.17 -8.11
CA ASP A 315 -21.65 34.67 -7.39
C ASP A 315 -21.32 35.97 -6.58
N MET A 316 -20.03 36.20 -6.23
CA MET A 316 -19.51 37.40 -5.55
C MET A 316 -19.53 38.67 -6.44
N THR A 317 -20.73 39.15 -6.74
CA THR A 317 -21.00 40.26 -7.68
C THR A 317 -21.13 41.64 -7.03
N GLU A 318 -21.52 41.74 -5.76
CA GLU A 318 -21.78 43.02 -5.08
C GLU A 318 -20.51 43.91 -5.02
N VAL A 319 -20.64 45.20 -5.35
CA VAL A 319 -19.52 46.17 -5.37
C VAL A 319 -19.50 47.09 -4.14
N GLY A 320 -20.66 47.39 -3.55
CA GLY A 320 -20.80 48.26 -2.38
C GLY A 320 -20.87 49.75 -2.70
N GLU A 321 -21.73 50.49 -1.98
CA GLU A 321 -22.02 51.93 -2.19
C GLU A 321 -21.57 52.84 -1.03
N THR A 322 -20.87 52.28 -0.02
CA THR A 322 -20.29 53.05 1.09
C THR A 322 -18.93 52.47 1.47
N ALA A 323 -18.01 53.30 1.98
CA ALA A 323 -16.70 52.85 2.44
C ALA A 323 -16.79 51.64 3.39
N SER A 324 -17.69 51.71 4.38
CA SER A 324 -17.89 50.62 5.35
C SER A 324 -18.40 49.32 4.73
N ARG A 325 -19.26 49.35 3.68
CA ARG A 325 -19.67 48.11 3.01
C ARG A 325 -18.53 47.53 2.18
N VAL A 326 -17.76 48.38 1.51
CA VAL A 326 -16.59 47.94 0.73
C VAL A 326 -15.51 47.36 1.64
N ASP A 327 -15.30 47.91 2.84
CA ASP A 327 -14.39 47.34 3.84
C ASP A 327 -14.84 45.93 4.28
N SER A 328 -16.14 45.69 4.50
CA SER A 328 -16.66 44.34 4.74
C SER A 328 -16.49 43.42 3.54
N LEU A 329 -16.76 43.88 2.32
CA LEU A 329 -16.56 43.10 1.09
C LEU A 329 -15.08 42.73 0.85
N LEU A 330 -14.15 43.61 1.24
CA LEU A 330 -12.70 43.34 1.20
C LEU A 330 -12.30 42.29 2.23
N GLN A 331 -12.90 42.31 3.43
CA GLN A 331 -12.70 41.23 4.41
C GLN A 331 -13.27 39.89 3.89
N GLU A 332 -14.50 39.88 3.39
CA GLU A 332 -15.15 38.70 2.79
C GLU A 332 -14.30 38.10 1.66
N ALA A 333 -13.74 38.94 0.77
CA ALA A 333 -12.87 38.51 -0.31
C ALA A 333 -11.51 37.99 0.18
N GLY A 334 -10.89 38.64 1.16
CA GLY A 334 -9.62 38.19 1.74
C GLY A 334 -9.74 36.92 2.58
N ASP A 335 -10.89 36.67 3.22
CA ASP A 335 -11.16 35.41 3.94
C ASP A 335 -11.50 34.27 2.95
N PHE A 336 -12.19 34.56 1.84
CA PHE A 336 -12.39 33.62 0.74
C PHE A 336 -11.07 33.26 0.02
N GLU A 337 -10.18 34.23 -0.23
CA GLU A 337 -8.86 34.00 -0.81
C GLU A 337 -8.01 33.03 0.03
N LYS A 338 -8.00 33.19 1.37
CA LYS A 338 -7.32 32.26 2.28
C LYS A 338 -7.86 30.84 2.17
N LEU A 339 -9.19 30.69 2.08
CA LEU A 339 -9.84 29.39 1.91
C LEU A 339 -9.41 28.73 0.58
N CYS A 340 -9.48 29.47 -0.52
CA CYS A 340 -9.06 28.95 -1.83
C CYS A 340 -7.57 28.60 -1.88
N ASN A 341 -6.69 29.37 -1.23
CA ASN A 341 -5.25 29.12 -1.26
C ASN A 341 -4.86 27.76 -0.64
N CYS A 342 -5.55 27.32 0.43
CA CYS A 342 -5.36 26.00 1.02
C CYS A 342 -5.64 24.86 0.02
N ASP A 343 -6.73 24.97 -0.73
CA ASP A 343 -7.09 23.99 -1.76
C ASP A 343 -6.20 24.12 -3.02
N LEU A 344 -5.72 25.32 -3.36
CA LEU A 344 -4.77 25.55 -4.47
C LEU A 344 -3.38 24.97 -4.17
N GLU A 345 -2.89 25.08 -2.94
CA GLU A 345 -1.68 24.39 -2.46
C GLU A 345 -1.86 22.87 -2.53
N THR A 346 -3.00 22.36 -2.07
CA THR A 346 -3.33 20.93 -2.14
C THR A 346 -3.46 20.44 -3.59
N ALA A 347 -4.05 21.23 -4.49
CA ALA A 347 -4.12 20.94 -5.93
C ALA A 347 -2.73 20.85 -6.56
N THR A 348 -1.80 21.70 -6.12
CA THR A 348 -0.40 21.66 -6.57
C THR A 348 0.26 20.35 -6.13
N SER A 349 0.06 19.91 -4.88
CA SER A 349 0.54 18.59 -4.41
C SER A 349 -0.04 17.42 -5.22
N VAL A 350 -1.32 17.47 -5.61
CA VAL A 350 -1.94 16.43 -6.45
C VAL A 350 -1.37 16.41 -7.87
N ILE A 351 -0.98 17.57 -8.41
CA ILE A 351 -0.26 17.67 -9.69
C ILE A 351 1.16 17.07 -9.56
N GLU A 352 1.88 17.35 -8.46
CA GLU A 352 3.21 16.80 -8.21
C GLU A 352 3.20 15.26 -7.99
N ASP A 353 2.16 14.74 -7.34
CA ASP A 353 1.88 13.30 -7.26
C ASP A 353 1.69 12.69 -8.66
N GLY A 354 0.90 13.34 -9.52
CA GLY A 354 0.68 12.93 -10.90
C GLY A 354 1.96 12.95 -11.74
N GLU A 355 2.72 14.05 -11.68
CA GLU A 355 4.04 14.19 -12.32
C GLU A 355 5.08 13.19 -11.80
N THR A 356 4.93 12.71 -10.57
CA THR A 356 5.77 11.65 -10.01
C THR A 356 5.31 10.27 -10.47
N LEU A 357 4.01 10.04 -10.56
CA LEU A 357 3.44 8.79 -11.05
C LEU A 357 3.75 8.55 -12.53
N MET A 358 3.69 9.59 -13.39
CA MET A 358 4.05 9.48 -14.82
C MET A 358 5.49 9.05 -15.11
N LYS A 359 6.37 8.99 -14.11
CA LYS A 359 7.74 8.47 -14.22
C LYS A 359 7.81 6.94 -14.10
N ASP A 360 6.71 6.28 -13.69
CA ASP A 360 6.59 4.84 -13.57
C ASP A 360 6.26 4.20 -14.93
N PRO A 361 7.02 3.20 -15.42
CA PRO A 361 6.75 2.51 -16.69
C PRO A 361 5.39 1.81 -16.79
N LEU A 362 4.64 1.65 -15.69
CA LEU A 362 3.28 1.11 -15.69
C LEU A 362 2.19 2.18 -15.94
N SER A 363 2.53 3.48 -15.91
CA SER A 363 1.55 4.56 -16.06
C SER A 363 1.01 4.76 -17.48
N SER A 364 -0.28 5.09 -17.55
CA SER A 364 -0.86 5.79 -18.71
C SER A 364 -0.59 7.29 -18.58
N VAL A 365 0.50 7.76 -19.18
CA VAL A 365 0.98 9.15 -19.10
C VAL A 365 -0.11 10.13 -19.53
N ASP A 366 -0.64 9.99 -20.75
CA ASP A 366 -1.68 10.86 -21.35
C ASP A 366 -2.90 11.05 -20.42
N HIS A 367 -3.29 9.99 -19.70
CA HIS A 367 -4.45 10.03 -18.79
C HIS A 367 -4.17 10.81 -17.51
N ILE A 368 -2.96 10.70 -16.96
CA ILE A 368 -2.52 11.42 -15.77
C ILE A 368 -2.23 12.89 -16.11
N GLU A 369 -1.55 13.14 -17.24
CA GLU A 369 -1.22 14.47 -17.74
C GLU A 369 -2.49 15.30 -17.96
N SER A 370 -3.49 14.74 -18.66
CA SER A 370 -4.79 15.39 -18.87
C SER A 370 -5.47 15.83 -17.56
N LYS A 371 -5.29 15.08 -16.47
CA LYS A 371 -5.86 15.44 -15.15
C LYS A 371 -5.03 16.46 -14.38
N CYS A 372 -3.71 16.45 -14.56
CA CYS A 372 -2.85 17.52 -14.07
C CYS A 372 -3.16 18.85 -14.79
N GLU A 373 -3.34 18.83 -16.11
CA GLU A 373 -3.74 20.01 -16.89
C GLU A 373 -5.13 20.54 -16.51
N GLU A 374 -6.10 19.65 -16.27
CA GLU A 374 -7.45 20.05 -15.84
C GLU A 374 -7.42 20.81 -14.50
N LEU A 375 -6.65 20.33 -13.52
CA LEU A 375 -6.39 21.07 -12.27
C LEU A 375 -5.66 22.40 -12.52
N ARG A 376 -4.52 22.40 -13.23
CA ARG A 376 -3.75 23.62 -13.52
C ARG A 376 -4.62 24.71 -14.15
N ARG A 377 -5.47 24.35 -15.12
CA ARG A 377 -6.40 25.27 -15.81
C ARG A 377 -7.48 25.81 -14.85
N THR A 378 -8.07 24.95 -14.03
CA THR A 378 -9.12 25.33 -13.06
C THR A 378 -8.55 26.24 -11.97
N SER A 379 -7.38 25.91 -11.42
CA SER A 379 -6.63 26.72 -10.45
C SER A 379 -6.27 28.11 -10.99
N ALA A 380 -5.72 28.19 -12.20
CA ALA A 380 -5.35 29.47 -12.82
C ALA A 380 -6.55 30.41 -13.01
N LEU A 381 -7.71 29.87 -13.41
CA LEU A 381 -8.95 30.63 -13.55
C LEU A 381 -9.48 31.15 -12.20
N LEU A 382 -9.33 30.36 -11.12
CA LEU A 382 -9.74 30.76 -9.78
C LEU A 382 -8.86 31.89 -9.24
N VAL A 383 -7.54 31.79 -9.42
CA VAL A 383 -6.58 32.86 -9.07
C VAL A 383 -6.90 34.15 -9.85
N GLU A 384 -7.17 34.06 -11.16
CA GLU A 384 -7.54 35.21 -11.98
C GLU A 384 -8.84 35.89 -11.48
N LYS A 385 -9.83 35.09 -11.05
CA LYS A 385 -11.10 35.57 -10.47
C LYS A 385 -10.89 36.30 -9.15
N ILE A 386 -10.11 35.72 -8.23
CA ILE A 386 -9.79 36.32 -6.92
C ILE A 386 -9.04 37.65 -7.11
N GLN A 387 -7.99 37.67 -7.95
CA GLN A 387 -7.23 38.88 -8.25
C GLN A 387 -8.11 40.00 -8.83
N LYS A 388 -9.01 39.66 -9.77
CA LYS A 388 -9.98 40.63 -10.32
C LYS A 388 -10.96 41.16 -9.26
N ARG A 389 -11.44 40.30 -8.35
CA ARG A 389 -12.34 40.67 -7.24
C ARG A 389 -11.66 41.63 -6.26
N ASN A 390 -10.46 41.31 -5.81
CA ASN A 390 -9.68 42.14 -4.90
C ASN A 390 -9.32 43.51 -5.52
N LEU A 391 -8.90 43.53 -6.79
CA LEU A 391 -8.59 44.77 -7.50
C LEU A 391 -9.83 45.66 -7.71
N LEU A 392 -10.99 45.08 -8.01
CA LEU A 392 -12.25 45.80 -8.15
C LEU A 392 -12.68 46.48 -6.84
N LEU A 393 -12.68 45.72 -5.74
CA LEU A 393 -13.06 46.24 -4.42
C LEU A 393 -12.07 47.30 -3.92
N THR A 394 -10.76 47.12 -4.15
CA THR A 394 -9.74 48.11 -3.77
C THR A 394 -9.99 49.46 -4.49
N LYS A 395 -10.24 49.43 -5.81
CA LYS A 395 -10.59 50.64 -6.58
C LYS A 395 -11.90 51.27 -6.13
N THR A 396 -12.89 50.46 -5.79
CA THR A 396 -14.16 50.96 -5.23
C THR A 396 -13.92 51.61 -3.87
N ARG A 397 -12.99 51.08 -3.05
CA ARG A 397 -12.67 51.66 -1.74
C ARG A 397 -12.00 53.03 -1.84
N GLU A 398 -11.13 53.22 -2.83
CA GLU A 398 -10.56 54.53 -3.18
C GLU A 398 -11.63 55.50 -3.71
N LEU A 399 -12.60 55.01 -4.50
CA LEU A 399 -13.73 55.81 -4.97
C LEU A 399 -14.62 56.28 -3.80
N MET A 400 -14.94 55.39 -2.86
CA MET A 400 -15.75 55.74 -1.68
C MET A 400 -15.03 56.73 -0.76
N ASP A 401 -13.71 56.57 -0.53
CA ASP A 401 -12.90 57.54 0.23
C ASP A 401 -12.96 58.96 -0.36
N ARG A 402 -12.95 59.09 -1.70
CA ARG A 402 -13.10 60.37 -2.40
C ARG A 402 -14.53 60.92 -2.32
N ILE A 403 -15.54 60.05 -2.37
CA ILE A 403 -16.95 60.40 -2.23
C ILE A 403 -17.25 60.92 -0.81
N ASP A 404 -16.75 60.25 0.22
CA ASP A 404 -16.94 60.65 1.62
C ASP A 404 -16.29 62.02 1.88
N LYS A 405 -15.03 62.20 1.47
CA LYS A 405 -14.32 63.50 1.56
C LYS A 405 -15.02 64.62 0.77
N ALA A 406 -15.57 64.31 -0.40
CA ALA A 406 -16.36 65.28 -1.18
C ALA A 406 -17.70 65.64 -0.51
N ASN A 407 -18.36 64.68 0.15
CA ASN A 407 -19.59 64.92 0.92
C ASN A 407 -19.33 65.77 2.17
N ASP A 408 -18.25 65.48 2.90
CA ASP A 408 -17.81 66.29 4.05
C ASP A 408 -17.43 67.70 3.61
N TRP A 409 -16.69 67.84 2.52
CA TRP A 409 -16.36 69.13 1.91
C TRP A 409 -17.64 69.90 1.50
N CYS A 410 -18.63 69.22 0.92
CA CYS A 410 -19.92 69.84 0.60
C CYS A 410 -20.69 70.28 1.85
N ALA A 411 -20.65 69.51 2.94
CA ALA A 411 -21.30 69.86 4.21
C ALA A 411 -20.64 71.10 4.85
N ASN A 412 -19.32 71.07 5.00
CA ASN A 412 -18.51 72.20 5.47
C ASN A 412 -18.70 73.45 4.60
N GLY A 413 -18.82 73.27 3.27
CA GLY A 413 -19.11 74.34 2.33
C GLY A 413 -20.49 74.97 2.55
N VAL A 414 -21.54 74.18 2.79
CA VAL A 414 -22.88 74.70 3.08
C VAL A 414 -22.92 75.45 4.42
N GLU A 415 -22.27 74.94 5.47
CA GLU A 415 -22.16 75.64 6.76
C GLU A 415 -21.36 76.96 6.63
N LEU A 416 -20.25 76.94 5.89
CA LEU A 416 -19.46 78.13 5.61
C LEU A 416 -20.21 79.14 4.75
N LEU A 417 -21.09 78.70 3.85
CA LEU A 417 -21.96 79.57 3.05
C LEU A 417 -23.01 80.26 3.93
N ALA A 418 -23.64 79.53 4.85
CA ALA A 418 -24.70 80.02 5.75
C ALA A 418 -24.21 80.97 6.86
N SER A 419 -22.94 80.88 7.26
CA SER A 419 -22.32 81.71 8.30
C SER A 419 -21.64 82.98 7.75
N GLU A 420 -21.27 83.93 8.61
CA GLU A 420 -20.45 85.12 8.23
C GLU A 420 -18.95 84.77 8.01
N GLY A 421 -18.66 83.56 7.51
CA GLY A 421 -17.31 83.07 7.24
C GLY A 421 -16.49 84.00 6.34
N GLY A 422 -15.39 84.52 6.89
CA GLY A 422 -14.48 85.44 6.21
C GLY A 422 -13.60 84.77 5.14
N LEU A 423 -12.91 85.61 4.35
CA LEU A 423 -12.17 85.18 3.15
C LEU A 423 -11.19 84.02 3.42
N THR A 424 -10.41 84.09 4.52
CA THR A 424 -9.44 83.05 4.90
C THR A 424 -10.07 81.66 5.08
N ALA A 425 -11.30 81.56 5.59
CA ALA A 425 -11.98 80.28 5.74
C ALA A 425 -12.46 79.73 4.38
N VAL A 426 -12.85 80.61 3.45
CA VAL A 426 -13.23 80.24 2.08
C VAL A 426 -12.02 79.83 1.25
N ASP A 427 -10.88 80.52 1.43
CA ASP A 427 -9.61 80.11 0.83
C ASP A 427 -9.14 78.76 1.37
N LYS A 428 -9.21 78.52 2.70
CA LYS A 428 -8.88 77.22 3.30
C LYS A 428 -9.76 76.09 2.76
N LEU A 429 -11.08 76.31 2.64
CA LEU A 429 -11.99 75.28 2.09
C LEU A 429 -11.60 74.87 0.65
N ILE A 430 -11.05 75.79 -0.16
CA ILE A 430 -10.57 75.52 -1.53
C ILE A 430 -9.17 74.87 -1.52
N GLU A 431 -8.39 75.04 -0.46
CA GLU A 431 -7.14 74.30 -0.23
C GLU A 431 -7.42 72.87 0.23
N ASP A 432 -8.32 72.69 1.21
CA ASP A 432 -8.79 71.39 1.71
C ASP A 432 -9.37 70.52 0.56
N ALA A 433 -10.03 71.12 -0.43
CA ALA A 433 -10.55 70.45 -1.63
C ALA A 433 -9.48 69.65 -2.42
N GLN A 434 -8.25 70.18 -2.47
CA GLN A 434 -7.18 69.59 -3.27
C GLN A 434 -6.70 68.25 -2.69
N THR A 435 -6.92 68.02 -1.38
CA THR A 435 -6.47 66.81 -0.67
C THR A 435 -7.11 65.51 -1.18
N PHE A 436 -8.29 65.59 -1.81
CA PHE A 436 -8.98 64.45 -2.44
C PHE A 436 -9.07 64.56 -3.99
N GLY A 437 -8.42 65.57 -4.57
CA GLY A 437 -8.33 65.80 -6.02
C GLY A 437 -9.37 66.76 -6.61
N LEU A 438 -10.11 67.52 -5.80
CA LEU A 438 -11.03 68.54 -6.29
C LEU A 438 -10.28 69.85 -6.61
N THR A 439 -9.69 69.90 -7.81
CA THR A 439 -9.09 71.09 -8.42
C THR A 439 -10.10 71.96 -9.16
N GLY A 440 -11.18 71.34 -9.64
CA GLY A 440 -12.33 71.97 -10.29
C GLY A 440 -13.39 70.94 -10.64
N PRO A 441 -14.68 71.34 -10.74
CA PRO A 441 -15.80 70.41 -10.77
C PRO A 441 -15.78 69.43 -11.95
N ASP A 442 -15.58 69.91 -13.19
CA ASP A 442 -15.55 69.04 -14.38
C ASP A 442 -14.46 67.96 -14.27
N GLN A 443 -13.25 68.35 -13.87
CA GLN A 443 -12.12 67.44 -13.69
C GLN A 443 -12.41 66.40 -12.61
N PHE A 444 -13.08 66.81 -11.52
CA PHE A 444 -13.44 65.94 -10.42
C PHE A 444 -14.56 64.95 -10.80
N ARG A 445 -15.61 65.42 -11.47
CA ARG A 445 -16.68 64.57 -12.04
C ARG A 445 -16.10 63.52 -12.97
N ASP A 446 -15.27 63.93 -13.93
CA ASP A 446 -14.71 63.05 -14.93
C ASP A 446 -13.75 62.02 -14.29
N MET A 447 -12.99 62.41 -13.26
CA MET A 447 -12.17 61.50 -12.44
C MET A 447 -13.02 60.45 -11.69
N LEU A 448 -14.09 60.86 -11.00
CA LEU A 448 -14.97 59.90 -10.31
C LEU A 448 -15.67 58.97 -11.30
N MET A 449 -16.14 59.50 -12.44
CA MET A 449 -16.84 58.73 -13.48
C MET A 449 -15.94 57.73 -14.21
N HIS A 450 -14.63 57.97 -14.27
CA HIS A 450 -13.64 57.00 -14.76
C HIS A 450 -13.48 55.79 -13.82
N SER A 451 -13.64 56.00 -12.51
CA SER A 451 -13.57 54.96 -11.49
C SER A 451 -14.91 54.29 -11.18
N ALA A 452 -16.03 54.87 -11.63
CA ALA A 452 -17.38 54.39 -11.37
C ALA A 452 -17.70 53.07 -12.10
N THR A 453 -18.27 52.12 -11.38
CA THR A 453 -18.77 50.84 -11.91
C THR A 453 -20.17 51.01 -12.55
N GLN A 454 -20.96 49.95 -12.72
CA GLN A 454 -22.36 50.10 -13.17
C GLN A 454 -23.26 50.51 -11.99
N GLU A 455 -23.01 49.92 -10.82
CA GLU A 455 -23.74 50.07 -9.57
C GLU A 455 -23.52 51.48 -8.99
N THR A 456 -22.26 51.82 -8.75
CA THR A 456 -21.83 53.08 -8.10
C THR A 456 -22.08 54.34 -8.93
N ARG A 457 -22.52 54.21 -10.20
CA ARG A 457 -22.68 55.31 -11.16
C ARG A 457 -23.73 56.34 -10.74
N ALA A 458 -24.83 55.90 -10.14
CA ALA A 458 -25.90 56.79 -9.67
C ALA A 458 -25.39 57.69 -8.52
N LEU A 459 -24.75 57.08 -7.52
CA LEU A 459 -24.11 57.77 -6.39
C LEU A 459 -23.05 58.76 -6.88
N VAL A 460 -22.14 58.34 -7.75
CA VAL A 460 -21.10 59.22 -8.33
C VAL A 460 -21.70 60.43 -9.03
N THR A 461 -22.76 60.23 -9.83
CA THR A 461 -23.45 61.32 -10.54
C THR A 461 -24.07 62.32 -9.55
N GLN A 462 -24.72 61.82 -8.50
CA GLN A 462 -25.33 62.65 -7.46
C GLN A 462 -24.30 63.48 -6.67
N VAL A 463 -23.17 62.85 -6.30
CA VAL A 463 -22.08 63.50 -5.54
C VAL A 463 -21.36 64.52 -6.41
N ALA A 464 -21.12 64.23 -7.69
CA ALA A 464 -20.52 65.18 -8.63
C ALA A 464 -21.39 66.44 -8.81
N GLN A 465 -22.71 66.29 -8.98
CA GLN A 465 -23.62 67.44 -9.07
C GLN A 465 -23.61 68.29 -7.78
N ARG A 466 -23.61 67.63 -6.61
CA ARG A 466 -23.55 68.33 -5.32
C ARG A 466 -22.25 69.13 -5.18
N VAL A 467 -21.13 68.60 -5.67
CA VAL A 467 -19.83 69.29 -5.71
C VAL A 467 -19.85 70.47 -6.69
N GLU A 468 -20.42 70.30 -7.89
CA GLU A 468 -20.63 71.39 -8.86
C GLU A 468 -21.39 72.57 -8.24
N ASP A 469 -22.53 72.29 -7.60
CA ASP A 469 -23.40 73.30 -6.98
C ASP A 469 -22.69 74.06 -5.84
N VAL A 470 -22.05 73.33 -4.91
CA VAL A 470 -21.33 73.95 -3.78
C VAL A 470 -20.10 74.70 -4.26
N TRP A 471 -19.35 74.19 -5.22
CA TRP A 471 -18.17 74.86 -5.79
C TRP A 471 -18.53 76.20 -6.44
N LEU A 472 -19.65 76.27 -7.17
CA LEU A 472 -20.15 77.52 -7.74
C LEU A 472 -20.47 78.55 -6.65
N MET A 473 -21.22 78.15 -5.61
CA MET A 473 -21.59 79.03 -4.50
C MET A 473 -20.37 79.52 -3.70
N VAL A 474 -19.44 78.62 -3.37
CA VAL A 474 -18.18 78.93 -2.66
C VAL A 474 -17.33 79.90 -3.48
N SER A 475 -17.21 79.68 -4.80
CA SER A 475 -16.49 80.57 -5.72
C SER A 475 -17.10 81.98 -5.77
N VAL A 476 -18.43 82.09 -5.80
CA VAL A 476 -19.14 83.39 -5.77
C VAL A 476 -18.94 84.10 -4.43
N LYS A 477 -18.98 83.38 -3.29
CA LYS A 477 -18.69 83.97 -1.97
C LYS A 477 -17.23 84.46 -1.89
N ARG A 478 -16.26 83.65 -2.35
CA ARG A 478 -14.83 84.03 -2.44
C ARG A 478 -14.62 85.32 -3.23
N ALA A 479 -15.13 85.37 -4.46
CA ALA A 479 -14.98 86.53 -5.34
C ALA A 479 -15.68 87.78 -4.78
N THR A 480 -16.73 87.63 -3.97
CA THR A 480 -17.43 88.73 -3.29
C THR A 480 -16.64 89.25 -2.09
N LEU A 481 -16.08 88.36 -1.27
CA LEU A 481 -15.22 88.72 -0.13
C LEU A 481 -13.90 89.35 -0.58
N GLN A 482 -13.27 88.87 -1.67
CA GLN A 482 -12.11 89.50 -2.30
C GLN A 482 -12.42 90.93 -2.75
N ARG A 483 -13.57 91.17 -3.40
CA ARG A 483 -14.04 92.51 -3.79
C ARG A 483 -14.44 93.40 -2.61
N ALA A 484 -14.69 92.83 -1.43
CA ALA A 484 -14.88 93.59 -0.20
C ALA A 484 -13.53 93.99 0.43
N ALA A 485 -12.60 93.04 0.56
CA ALA A 485 -11.26 93.25 1.11
C ALA A 485 -10.40 94.21 0.26
N ALA A 486 -10.58 94.23 -1.06
CA ALA A 486 -9.86 95.12 -1.98
C ALA A 486 -10.34 96.58 -1.97
N LYS A 487 -11.35 96.96 -1.17
CA LYS A 487 -11.80 98.35 -1.04
C LYS A 487 -10.90 99.11 -0.05
N PRO A 488 -10.20 100.19 -0.47
CA PRO A 488 -9.42 100.99 0.46
C PRO A 488 -10.33 101.66 1.50
N ALA A 489 -9.85 101.75 2.75
CA ALA A 489 -10.56 102.41 3.83
C ALA A 489 -10.84 103.88 3.49
N ARG A 490 -12.09 104.33 3.68
CA ARG A 490 -12.43 105.76 3.53
C ARG A 490 -11.69 106.59 4.59
N PRO A 491 -11.17 107.78 4.25
CA PRO A 491 -10.58 108.67 5.24
C PRO A 491 -11.63 109.09 6.27
N VAL A 492 -11.28 109.00 7.56
CA VAL A 492 -12.17 109.36 8.66
C VAL A 492 -12.25 110.88 8.76
N GLN A 493 -13.41 111.46 8.46
CA GLN A 493 -13.64 112.89 8.54
C GLN A 493 -14.09 113.27 9.96
N SER A 494 -13.25 114.00 10.69
CA SER A 494 -13.53 114.44 12.07
C SER A 494 -14.59 115.55 12.10
N VAL A 495 -15.60 115.41 12.96
CA VAL A 495 -16.69 116.39 13.14
C VAL A 495 -16.60 117.03 14.53
N PRO A 496 -16.49 118.37 14.65
CA PRO A 496 -16.47 119.07 15.94
C PRO A 496 -17.89 119.26 16.53
N PRO A 497 -18.02 119.49 17.85
CA PRO A 497 -19.32 119.56 18.52
C PRO A 497 -19.99 120.94 18.44
N GLN A 498 -21.32 120.97 18.42
CA GLN A 498 -22.11 122.17 18.73
C GLN A 498 -23.47 121.84 19.38
N SER A 499 -24.12 122.84 19.96
CA SER A 499 -25.04 122.68 21.10
C SER A 499 -26.50 123.12 20.84
N ALA A 500 -27.41 122.35 21.43
CA ALA A 500 -28.79 122.66 21.84
C ALA A 500 -29.48 123.98 21.38
N SER A 501 -30.65 123.84 20.75
CA SER A 501 -31.93 124.37 21.32
C SER A 501 -33.16 123.97 20.47
N ALA A 502 -34.34 124.09 21.06
CA ALA A 502 -35.69 123.91 20.49
C ALA A 502 -36.65 124.85 21.29
N PRO A 503 -38.01 124.79 21.21
CA PRO A 503 -38.93 124.12 20.27
C PRO A 503 -40.08 125.04 19.74
N ALA A 504 -40.96 124.54 18.84
CA ALA A 504 -42.40 124.91 18.68
C ALA A 504 -43.05 124.22 17.46
N LEU A 505 -44.37 123.96 17.35
CA LEU A 505 -45.39 123.50 18.33
C LEU A 505 -46.73 123.19 17.60
N THR A 506 -47.26 121.95 17.64
CA THR A 506 -48.69 121.56 17.39
C THR A 506 -49.34 121.91 16.02
N ASN A 507 -50.46 121.37 15.52
CA ASN A 507 -51.46 120.30 15.85
C ASN A 507 -52.10 119.86 14.47
N HIS A 508 -53.13 119.02 14.21
CA HIS A 508 -54.20 118.22 14.86
C HIS A 508 -54.78 117.28 13.72
N LYS A 509 -55.68 116.27 13.84
CA LYS A 509 -56.38 115.54 14.91
C LYS A 509 -56.96 114.19 14.36
N ASN A 510 -57.28 113.23 15.24
CA ASN A 510 -58.26 112.10 15.20
C ASN A 510 -58.81 111.51 13.85
N ASN A 511 -58.81 110.17 13.73
CA ASN A 511 -59.98 109.33 14.12
C ASN A 511 -59.67 107.80 14.18
N VAL A 512 -60.54 107.03 14.87
CA VAL A 512 -60.48 105.57 15.17
C VAL A 512 -61.94 105.08 15.30
N PRO A 513 -62.40 103.96 14.66
CA PRO A 513 -62.32 102.57 15.20
C PRO A 513 -62.13 101.50 14.07
N HIS A 514 -62.33 100.17 14.21
CA HIS A 514 -62.84 99.26 15.27
C HIS A 514 -62.19 97.84 15.16
N MET A 515 -62.59 96.89 16.03
CA MET A 515 -62.37 95.43 15.90
C MET A 515 -63.48 94.75 15.07
N GLU A 516 -63.21 93.60 14.42
CA GLU A 516 -63.84 92.31 14.77
C GLU A 516 -63.10 91.09 14.16
N VAL A 517 -63.69 89.89 14.22
CA VAL A 517 -63.03 88.56 14.21
C VAL A 517 -63.77 87.58 13.28
N ILE A 518 -63.10 86.51 12.78
CA ILE A 518 -63.55 85.09 12.63
C ILE A 518 -62.81 84.33 11.50
N HIS A 519 -62.72 83.00 11.69
CA HIS A 519 -62.37 81.86 10.81
C HIS A 519 -62.62 82.02 9.29
N ILE A 520 -61.99 81.22 8.41
CA ILE A 520 -61.42 79.86 8.57
C ILE A 520 -59.94 79.81 8.19
#